data_AF-A0A354Z2Y7-F1
#
_entry.id   AF-A0A354Z2Y7-F1
#
_cell.length_a   1.000
_cell.length_b   1.000
_cell.length_c   1.000
_cell.angle_alpha   90.00
_cell.angle_beta   90.00
_cell.angle_gamma   90.00
#
_symmetry.space_group_name_H-M   'P 1'
#
loop_
_entity.id
_entity.type
_entity.pdbx_description
1 polymer ?
#
loop_
_entity_poly.entity_id
_entity_poly.type
_entity_poly.pdbx_seq_one_letter_code
_entity_poly.pdbx_strand_id
1 'polypeptide(L)'
;MKNPINALVLRFAGRLRFPILFVLTIGLFVLNLLVPDPLPFIDEILLGLFALLIGNLRDRRTPAPDAPDPPSATLTRSSRE
;
A
#
# COMPACT_ATOMS: atom_id res chain seq x y z
N MET A 1 -5.34 5.56 -23.46
CA MET A 1 -6.21 4.37 -23.58
C MET A 1 -6.18 3.64 -22.25
N LYS A 2 -7.33 3.39 -21.63
CA LYS A 2 -7.42 2.79 -20.30
C LYS A 2 -7.11 1.29 -20.42
N ASN A 3 -5.83 0.95 -20.31
CA ASN A 3 -5.40 -0.45 -20.43
C ASN A 3 -5.89 -1.23 -19.21
N PRO A 4 -6.73 -2.27 -19.41
CA PRO A 4 -7.31 -3.03 -18.31
C PRO A 4 -6.23 -3.78 -17.50
N ILE A 5 -5.08 -4.07 -18.13
CA ILE A 5 -3.91 -4.68 -17.47
C ILE A 5 -3.33 -3.75 -16.40
N ASN A 6 -3.16 -2.47 -16.72
CA ASN A 6 -2.60 -1.50 -15.76
C ASN A 6 -3.52 -1.37 -14.53
N ALA A 7 -4.83 -1.40 -14.74
CA ALA A 7 -5.80 -1.36 -13.65
C ALA A 7 -5.74 -2.63 -12.76
N LEU A 8 -5.51 -3.80 -13.35
CA LEU A 8 -5.35 -5.04 -12.61
C LEU A 8 -4.05 -5.05 -11.79
N VAL A 9 -2.94 -4.59 -12.39
CA VAL A 9 -1.63 -4.45 -11.73
C VAL A 9 -1.72 -3.47 -10.57
N LEU A 10 -2.33 -2.29 -10.76
CA LEU A 10 -2.52 -1.30 -9.70
C LEU A 10 -3.41 -1.82 -8.57
N ARG A 11 -4.46 -2.59 -8.90
CA ARG A 11 -5.35 -3.22 -7.90
C ARG A 11 -4.64 -4.34 -7.12
N PHE A 12 -3.75 -5.09 -7.77
CA PHE A 12 -2.90 -6.08 -7.11
C PHE A 12 -1.83 -5.43 -6.24
N ALA A 13 -1.14 -4.40 -6.75
CA ALA A 13 -0.12 -3.64 -6.05
C ALA A 13 -0.68 -2.93 -4.81
N GLY A 14 -1.89 -2.37 -4.91
CA GLY A 14 -2.58 -1.78 -3.76
C GLY A 14 -3.07 -2.79 -2.71
N ARG A 15 -3.14 -4.09 -3.05
CA ARG A 15 -3.53 -5.17 -2.13
C ARG A 15 -2.34 -5.93 -1.56
N LEU A 16 -1.14 -5.56 -1.96
CA LEU A 16 0.11 -6.20 -1.58
C LEU A 16 0.49 -5.70 -0.17
N ARG A 17 0.09 -6.49 0.84
CA ARG A 17 0.33 -6.21 2.27
C ARG A 17 1.85 -6.26 2.55
N PHE A 18 2.35 -5.39 3.43
CA PHE A 18 3.77 -5.28 3.84
C PHE A 18 4.59 -6.60 3.89
N PRO A 19 4.08 -7.72 4.45
CA PRO A 19 4.84 -8.98 4.47
C PRO A 19 5.05 -9.63 3.09
N ILE A 20 4.14 -9.50 2.12
CA ILE A 20 4.31 -10.09 0.78
C ILE A 20 5.37 -9.33 -0.02
N LEU A 21 5.39 -7.99 0.06
CA LEU A 21 6.44 -7.17 -0.58
C LEU A 21 7.81 -7.60 -0.10
N PHE A 22 7.96 -7.74 1.22
CA PHE A 22 9.22 -8.09 1.84
C PHE A 22 9.76 -9.44 1.35
N VAL A 23 8.89 -10.46 1.25
CA VAL A 23 9.26 -11.78 0.73
C VAL A 23 9.62 -11.73 -0.76
N LEU A 24 8.89 -10.95 -1.56
CA LEU A 24 9.19 -10.74 -2.98
C LEU A 24 10.56 -10.08 -3.18
N THR A 25 10.83 -9.00 -2.44
CA THR A 25 12.10 -8.28 -2.51
C THR A 25 13.27 -9.17 -2.09
N ILE A 26 13.16 -9.86 -0.94
CA ILE A 26 14.22 -10.76 -0.47
C ILE A 26 14.40 -11.96 -1.40
N GLY A 27 13.31 -12.59 -1.86
CA GLY A 27 13.37 -13.75 -2.74
C GLY A 27 14.08 -13.41 -4.05
N LEU A 28 13.75 -12.26 -4.64
CA LEU A 28 14.40 -11.81 -5.86
C LEU A 28 15.87 -11.42 -5.63
N PHE A 29 16.20 -10.86 -4.46
CA PHE A 29 17.57 -10.48 -4.11
C PHE A 29 18.47 -11.71 -3.93
N VAL A 30 17.97 -12.73 -3.23
CA VAL A 30 18.68 -14.01 -3.05
C VAL A 30 18.83 -14.72 -4.40
N LEU A 31 17.79 -14.73 -5.23
CA LEU A 31 17.88 -15.31 -6.58
C LEU A 31 18.94 -14.62 -7.43
N ASN A 32 19.00 -13.28 -7.38
CA ASN A 32 20.02 -12.50 -8.08
C ASN A 32 21.44 -12.81 -7.57
N LEU A 33 21.61 -13.01 -6.26
CA LEU A 33 22.93 -13.35 -5.68
C LEU A 33 23.39 -14.77 -6.01
N LEU A 34 22.46 -15.71 -6.17
CA LEU A 34 22.75 -17.12 -6.46
C LEU A 34 22.94 -17.41 -7.96
N VAL A 35 22.40 -16.57 -8.84
CA VAL A 35 22.52 -16.70 -10.29
C VAL A 35 23.57 -15.69 -10.79
N PRO A 36 24.85 -16.07 -10.94
CA PRO A 36 25.87 -15.20 -11.52
C PRO A 36 25.49 -14.90 -12.98
N ASP A 37 25.25 -13.63 -13.26
CA ASP A 37 24.27 -13.16 -14.25
C ASP A 37 24.74 -13.13 -15.72
N PRO A 38 23.81 -13.30 -16.69
CA PRO A 38 23.83 -12.55 -17.94
C PRO A 38 22.52 -11.81 -18.29
N LEU A 39 21.53 -11.69 -17.39
CA LEU A 39 20.21 -11.11 -17.63
C LEU A 39 20.13 -9.61 -17.26
N PRO A 40 20.07 -8.69 -18.24
CA PRO A 40 19.78 -7.28 -17.95
C PRO A 40 18.38 -7.18 -17.32
N PHE A 41 18.14 -6.21 -16.43
CA PHE A 41 16.85 -5.85 -15.79
C PHE A 41 16.53 -6.41 -14.38
N ILE A 42 17.30 -7.34 -13.81
CA ILE A 42 17.01 -7.84 -12.45
C ILE A 42 17.18 -6.72 -11.41
N ASP A 43 18.23 -5.93 -11.55
CA ASP A 43 18.56 -4.86 -10.61
C ASP A 43 17.49 -3.76 -10.60
N GLU A 44 16.89 -3.42 -11.76
CA GLU A 44 15.77 -2.47 -11.83
C GLU A 44 14.51 -2.97 -11.13
N ILE A 45 14.20 -4.27 -11.26
CA ILE A 45 13.04 -4.88 -10.58
C ILE A 45 13.28 -4.92 -9.06
N LEU A 46 14.50 -5.24 -8.64
CA LEU A 46 14.90 -5.19 -7.23
C LEU A 46 14.77 -3.78 -6.66
N LEU A 47 15.25 -2.77 -7.40
CA LEU A 47 15.15 -1.37 -6.99
C LEU A 47 13.67 -0.93 -6.90
N GLY A 48 12.84 -1.31 -7.87
CA GLY A 48 11.40 -1.04 -7.86
C GLY A 48 10.67 -1.70 -6.69
N LEU A 49 10.99 -2.96 -6.38
CA LEU A 49 10.45 -3.69 -5.22
C LEU A 49 10.92 -3.09 -3.89
N PHE A 50 12.17 -2.63 -3.81
CA PHE A 50 12.71 -1.95 -2.64
C PHE A 50 12.02 -0.60 -2.39
N ALA A 51 11.82 0.21 -3.44
CA ALA A 51 11.09 1.46 -3.35
C ALA A 51 9.63 1.24 -2.90
N LEU A 52 8.96 0.21 -3.43
CA LEU A 52 7.62 -0.16 -3.02
C LEU A 52 7.56 -0.56 -1.54
N LEU A 53 8.57 -1.29 -1.04
CA LEU A 53 8.68 -1.73 0.35
C LEU A 53 8.76 -0.52 1.30
N ILE A 54 9.59 0.47 0.96
CA ILE A 54 9.70 1.72 1.73
C ILE A 54 8.39 2.52 1.68
N GLY A 55 7.74 2.59 0.52
CA GLY A 55 6.45 3.26 0.35
C GLY A 55 5.34 2.65 1.23
N ASN A 56 5.32 1.33 1.38
CA ASN A 56 4.33 0.61 2.19
C ASN A 56 4.52 0.82 3.71
N LEU A 57 5.71 1.23 4.17
CA LEU A 57 6.00 1.45 5.60
C LEU A 57 5.20 2.64 6.19
N ARG A 58 4.70 3.53 5.35
CA ARG A 58 4.06 4.79 5.77
C ARG A 58 2.54 4.68 6.00
N ASP A 59 1.93 3.55 5.63
CA ASP A 59 0.46 3.39 5.59
C ASP A 59 -0.20 3.09 6.95
N ARG A 60 0.46 3.46 8.06
CA ARG A 60 -0.14 3.42 9.41
C ARG A 60 -0.69 4.77 9.89
N ARG A 61 -0.68 5.79 9.03
CA ARG A 61 -1.34 7.08 9.30
C ARG A 61 -2.36 7.38 8.23
N THR A 62 -3.38 6.54 8.12
CA THR A 62 -4.69 7.02 7.69
C THR A 62 -5.38 7.49 8.97
N PRO A 63 -5.47 8.81 9.25
CA PRO A 63 -6.53 9.28 10.14
C PRO A 63 -7.83 8.84 9.45
N ALA A 64 -8.67 8.10 10.17
CA ALA A 64 -10.00 7.77 9.67
C ALA A 64 -10.68 9.06 9.16
N PRO A 65 -11.11 9.12 7.89
CA PRO A 65 -11.96 10.20 7.43
C PRO A 65 -13.29 10.09 8.16
N ASP A 66 -13.63 11.16 8.86
CA ASP A 66 -14.97 11.49 9.35
C ASP A 66 -15.61 10.48 10.31
N ALA A 67 -15.38 10.68 11.60
CA ALA A 67 -16.55 10.69 12.48
C ALA A 67 -17.29 12.00 12.17
N PRO A 68 -18.50 11.99 11.60
CA PRO A 68 -19.32 13.18 11.55
C PRO A 68 -19.51 13.61 13.00
N ASP A 69 -19.24 14.87 13.32
CA ASP A 69 -19.78 15.48 14.53
C ASP A 69 -21.26 15.10 14.57
N PRO A 70 -21.75 14.34 15.58
CA PRO A 70 -23.16 14.07 15.66
C PRO A 70 -23.84 15.44 15.73
N PRO A 71 -24.76 15.77 14.80
CA PRO A 71 -25.62 16.92 14.99
C PRO A 71 -26.59 16.51 16.10
N SER A 72 -26.13 16.62 17.35
CA SER A 72 -27.02 16.70 18.51
C SER A 72 -27.60 18.10 18.52
N ALA A 73 -28.39 18.35 17.48
CA ALA A 73 -29.51 19.24 17.55
C ALA A 73 -30.31 18.90 18.80
N THR A 74 -30.66 19.93 19.56
CA THR A 74 -32.00 19.99 20.13
C THR A 74 -32.28 18.97 21.25
N LEU A 75 -31.55 19.08 22.36
CA LEU A 75 -32.21 18.90 23.66
C LEU A 75 -32.79 20.25 24.06
N THR A 76 -33.97 20.50 23.50
CA THR A 76 -35.13 21.07 24.16
C THR A 76 -34.99 21.09 25.69
N ARG A 77 -34.35 22.13 26.24
CA ARG A 77 -34.53 22.55 27.64
C ARG A 77 -35.83 23.35 27.74
N SER A 78 -36.90 22.74 27.23
CA SER A 78 -38.28 23.01 27.60
C SER A 78 -38.68 21.83 28.50
N SER A 79 -38.16 21.83 29.71
CA SER A 79 -38.65 21.00 30.79
C SER A 79 -38.20 21.60 32.10
N ARG A 80 -39.17 22.24 32.77
CA ARG A 80 -39.22 22.55 34.20
C ARG A 80 -38.11 23.45 34.74
N GLU A 81 -38.44 24.70 35.03
CA GLU A 81 -38.82 25.18 36.37
C GLU A 81 -39.21 26.65 36.32
#